data_AF-A0A8S8YWT8-F1
#
_entry.id   AF-A0A8S8YWT8-F1
#
_cell.length_a   1.000
_cell.length_b   1.000
_cell.length_c   1.000
_cell.angle_alpha   90.00
_cell.angle_beta   90.00
_cell.angle_gamma   90.00
#
_symmetry.space_group_name_H-M   'P 1'
#
loop_
_entity.id
_entity.type
_entity.pdbx_description
1 polymer ?
#
loop_
_entity_poly.entity_id
_entity_poly.type
_entity_poly.pdbx_seq_one_letter_code
_entity_poly.pdbx_strand_id
1 'polypeptide(L)'
;MRGDTETALELESSAMSEMAPDERAKATISTLVRLHDDRLPGRVPESLSSELILLADSIDLSGLPESQRAAGNLSIELVRHSIALDSGDLAEAARARTLIESSIGEDDNAIALLDLRSSLSSLTEGSTSPEAINAARKAIESCEGIYRIRLIHVTLESMDEYPDWLVEAHSSIIEFRLRDDLPMQRRLCAQRWYWRGVLEPSNRLSHWNEAVSRFRMAECSSAANQLISKIAREI
;
A
#
# COMPACT_ATOMS: atom_id res chain seq x y z
N MET A 1 21.68 -15.08 -2.51
CA MET A 1 21.46 -15.73 -1.21
C MET A 1 19.98 -15.63 -0.91
N ARG A 2 19.21 -16.72 -1.05
CA ARG A 2 17.81 -16.74 -0.59
C ARG A 2 17.87 -16.96 0.92
N GLY A 3 17.36 -16.00 1.70
CA GLY A 3 17.19 -16.20 3.14
C GLY A 3 16.17 -17.31 3.38
N ASP A 4 16.37 -18.08 4.44
CA ASP A 4 15.41 -19.07 4.89
C ASP A 4 14.24 -18.36 5.59
N THR A 5 13.20 -18.07 4.81
CA THR A 5 12.03 -17.30 5.26
C THR A 5 11.17 -18.08 6.23
N GLU A 6 11.13 -19.41 6.12
CA GLU A 6 10.31 -20.27 6.98
C GLU A 6 10.92 -20.31 8.39
N THR A 7 12.22 -20.60 8.48
CA THR A 7 12.93 -20.54 9.77
C THR A 7 12.88 -19.14 10.40
N ALA A 8 12.93 -18.08 9.60
CA ALA A 8 12.80 -16.71 10.12
C ALA A 8 11.42 -16.44 10.73
N LEU A 9 10.34 -16.92 10.10
CA LEU A 9 8.96 -16.78 10.60
C LEU A 9 8.75 -17.61 11.88
N GLU A 10 9.30 -18.82 11.96
CA GLU A 10 9.22 -19.66 13.17
C GLU A 10 9.94 -19.02 14.36
N LEU A 11 11.13 -18.45 14.13
CA LEU A 11 11.88 -17.71 15.15
C LEU A 11 11.14 -16.44 15.59
N GLU A 12 10.53 -15.70 14.65
CA GLU A 12 9.70 -14.53 14.95
C GLU A 12 8.49 -14.92 15.81
N SER A 13 7.76 -15.97 15.44
CA SER A 13 6.61 -16.48 16.20
C SER A 13 7.00 -16.91 17.62
N SER A 14 8.11 -17.64 17.76
CA SER A 14 8.63 -18.07 19.06
C SER A 14 9.00 -16.86 19.94
N ALA A 15 9.72 -15.88 19.38
CA ALA A 15 10.08 -14.65 20.09
C ALA A 15 8.85 -13.83 20.51
N MET A 16 7.83 -13.72 19.66
CA MET A 16 6.59 -13.01 19.98
C MET A 16 5.83 -13.63 21.15
N SER A 17 5.91 -14.96 21.32
CA SER A 17 5.26 -15.66 22.43
C SER A 17 5.84 -15.29 23.81
N GLU A 18 7.12 -14.89 23.85
CA GLU A 18 7.84 -14.50 25.05
C GLU A 18 7.76 -12.98 25.35
N MET A 19 7.33 -12.18 24.38
CA MET A 19 7.18 -10.72 24.53
C MET A 19 6.09 -10.35 25.53
N ALA A 20 6.31 -9.21 26.20
CA ALA A 20 5.26 -8.55 26.99
C ALA A 20 4.06 -8.17 26.09
N PRO A 21 2.84 -8.07 26.64
CA PRO A 21 1.64 -7.81 25.83
C PRO A 21 1.73 -6.56 24.95
N ASP A 22 2.32 -5.47 25.45
CA ASP A 22 2.44 -4.22 24.70
C ASP A 22 3.47 -4.30 23.57
N GLU A 23 4.61 -4.96 23.82
CA GLU A 23 5.64 -5.24 22.82
C GLU A 23 5.10 -6.16 21.72
N ARG A 24 4.37 -7.20 22.11
CA ARG A 24 3.72 -8.12 21.19
C ARG A 24 2.73 -7.38 20.30
N ALA A 25 1.84 -6.55 20.86
CA ALA A 25 0.88 -5.80 20.07
C ALA A 25 1.58 -4.87 19.04
N LYS A 26 2.63 -4.15 19.44
CA LYS A 26 3.43 -3.30 18.54
C LYS A 26 4.09 -4.12 17.44
N ALA A 27 4.68 -5.27 17.78
CA ALA A 27 5.31 -6.17 16.83
C ALA A 27 4.29 -6.71 15.81
N THR A 28 3.14 -7.21 16.28
CA THR A 28 2.07 -7.75 15.41
C THR A 28 1.52 -6.68 14.48
N ILE A 29 1.27 -5.45 14.95
CA ILE A 29 0.84 -4.33 14.09
C ILE A 29 1.91 -4.01 13.03
N SER A 30 3.19 -3.97 13.43
CA SER A 30 4.30 -3.74 12.50
C SER A 30 4.35 -4.82 11.41
N THR A 31 4.19 -6.09 11.80
CA THR A 31 4.15 -7.22 10.86
C THR A 31 2.94 -7.16 9.95
N LEU A 32 1.75 -6.81 10.45
CA LEU A 32 0.54 -6.61 9.64
C LEU A 32 0.76 -5.55 8.55
N VAL A 33 1.26 -4.37 8.92
CA VAL A 33 1.52 -3.27 7.98
C VAL A 33 2.60 -3.67 6.97
N ARG A 34 3.68 -4.33 7.42
CA ARG A 34 4.78 -4.77 6.56
C ARG A 34 4.31 -5.80 5.53
N LEU A 35 3.54 -6.81 5.95
CA LEU A 35 3.01 -7.83 5.04
C LEU A 35 2.04 -7.22 4.01
N HIS A 36 1.20 -6.28 4.43
CA HIS A 36 0.32 -5.55 3.53
C HIS A 36 1.11 -4.71 2.50
N ASP A 37 2.19 -4.04 2.93
CA ASP A 37 2.96 -3.14 2.08
C ASP A 37 4.02 -3.84 1.19
N ASP A 38 4.51 -5.02 1.58
CA ASP A 38 5.54 -5.79 0.85
C ASP A 38 4.97 -6.53 -0.38
N ARG A 39 4.43 -5.76 -1.31
CA ARG A 39 3.86 -6.25 -2.57
C ARG A 39 4.02 -5.24 -3.70
N LEU A 40 3.87 -5.71 -4.93
CA LEU A 40 3.76 -4.81 -6.07
C LEU A 40 2.43 -4.02 -6.02
N PRO A 41 2.40 -2.80 -6.59
CA PRO A 41 1.15 -2.05 -6.77
C PRO A 41 0.08 -2.89 -7.50
N GLY A 42 -1.17 -2.74 -7.06
CA GLY A 42 -2.32 -3.52 -7.54
C GLY A 42 -3.17 -4.07 -6.40
N ARG A 43 -4.09 -4.99 -6.70
CA ARG A 43 -4.96 -5.64 -5.70
C ARG A 43 -4.19 -6.61 -4.81
N VAL A 44 -4.57 -6.69 -3.53
CA VAL A 44 -4.08 -7.74 -2.62
C VAL A 44 -4.63 -9.10 -3.06
N PRO A 45 -3.77 -10.13 -3.25
CA PRO A 45 -4.23 -11.49 -3.56
C PRO A 45 -5.10 -12.07 -2.44
N GLU A 46 -6.15 -12.82 -2.79
CA GLU A 46 -7.13 -13.37 -1.84
C GLU A 46 -6.49 -14.19 -0.69
N SER A 47 -5.45 -14.97 -0.99
CA SER A 47 -4.72 -15.74 0.03
C SER A 47 -4.04 -14.83 1.07
N LEU A 48 -3.43 -13.74 0.61
CA LEU A 48 -2.80 -12.75 1.48
C LEU A 48 -3.84 -11.93 2.23
N SER A 49 -4.94 -11.55 1.59
CA SER A 49 -6.07 -10.87 2.24
C SER A 49 -6.59 -11.67 3.44
N SER A 50 -6.78 -12.97 3.27
CA SER A 50 -7.26 -13.87 4.33
C SER A 50 -6.26 -13.94 5.51
N GLU A 51 -4.96 -14.05 5.21
CA GLU A 51 -3.90 -14.06 6.21
C GLU A 51 -3.85 -12.74 7.01
N LEU A 52 -3.93 -11.60 6.32
CA LEU A 52 -3.91 -10.28 6.94
C LEU A 52 -5.13 -10.03 7.83
N ILE A 53 -6.33 -10.50 7.42
CA ILE A 53 -7.54 -10.40 8.25
C ILE A 53 -7.38 -11.21 9.54
N LEU A 54 -6.94 -12.46 9.45
CA LEU A 54 -6.70 -13.30 10.62
C LEU A 54 -5.66 -12.68 11.56
N LEU A 55 -4.59 -12.11 11.00
CA LEU A 55 -3.57 -11.41 11.78
C LEU A 55 -4.14 -10.16 12.45
N ALA A 56 -4.91 -9.35 11.73
CA ALA A 56 -5.56 -8.15 12.27
C ALA A 56 -6.50 -8.47 13.43
N ASP A 57 -7.30 -9.53 13.30
CA ASP A 57 -8.24 -9.98 14.33
C ASP A 57 -7.54 -10.55 15.58
N SER A 58 -6.29 -11.02 15.44
CA SER A 58 -5.49 -11.54 16.55
C SER A 58 -4.86 -10.46 17.44
N ILE A 59 -4.85 -9.19 17.00
CA ILE A 59 -4.16 -8.11 17.71
C ILE A 59 -4.95 -7.68 18.94
N ASP A 60 -4.38 -7.93 20.12
CA ASP A 60 -4.90 -7.42 21.39
C ASP A 60 -4.27 -6.06 21.73
N LEU A 61 -5.06 -4.98 21.60
CA LEU A 61 -4.66 -3.63 21.95
C LEU A 61 -4.76 -3.32 23.45
N SER A 62 -5.35 -4.21 24.26
CA SER A 62 -5.54 -3.97 25.70
C SER A 62 -4.22 -3.83 26.46
N GLY A 63 -3.16 -4.49 25.96
CA GLY A 63 -1.80 -4.35 26.45
C GLY A 63 -1.16 -2.98 26.18
N LEU A 64 -1.69 -2.19 25.24
CA LEU A 64 -1.09 -0.89 24.89
C LEU A 64 -1.52 0.25 25.84
N PRO A 65 -0.63 1.22 26.08
CA PRO A 65 -1.00 2.49 26.70
C PRO A 65 -2.13 3.17 25.93
N GLU A 66 -3.03 3.85 26.64
CA GLU A 66 -4.19 4.53 26.05
C GLU A 66 -3.78 5.51 24.93
N SER A 67 -2.67 6.23 25.12
CA SER A 67 -2.09 7.13 24.12
C SER A 67 -1.64 6.46 22.83
N GLN A 68 -1.41 5.14 22.84
CA GLN A 68 -0.94 4.35 21.69
C GLN A 68 -2.05 3.48 21.07
N ARG A 69 -3.12 3.19 21.82
CA ARG A 69 -4.24 2.38 21.32
C ARG A 69 -4.90 3.00 20.08
N ALA A 70 -5.09 4.32 20.07
CA ALA A 70 -5.67 5.00 18.91
C ALA A 70 -4.81 4.85 17.64
N ALA A 71 -3.49 5.01 17.76
CA ALA A 71 -2.57 4.85 16.63
C ALA A 71 -2.48 3.39 16.15
N GLY A 72 -2.50 2.43 17.08
CA GLY A 72 -2.55 1.00 16.76
C GLY A 72 -3.83 0.64 16.01
N ASN A 73 -4.98 1.08 16.52
CA ASN A 73 -6.28 0.85 15.88
C ASN A 73 -6.34 1.47 14.48
N LEU A 74 -5.90 2.72 14.33
CA LEU A 74 -5.82 3.39 13.03
C LEU A 74 -5.00 2.57 12.01
N SER A 75 -3.87 2.00 12.44
CA SER A 75 -3.01 1.21 11.56
C SER A 75 -3.72 -0.07 11.08
N ILE A 76 -4.47 -0.73 11.97
CA ILE A 76 -5.28 -1.92 11.65
C ILE A 76 -6.41 -1.55 10.67
N GLU A 77 -7.14 -0.47 10.97
CA GLU A 77 -8.28 -0.05 10.15
C GLU A 77 -7.86 0.41 8.74
N LEU A 78 -6.68 1.02 8.58
CA LEU A 78 -6.13 1.34 7.27
C LEU A 78 -5.87 0.08 6.41
N VAL A 79 -5.37 -0.99 7.03
CA VAL A 79 -5.16 -2.28 6.35
C VAL A 79 -6.49 -2.95 6.03
N ARG A 80 -7.43 -2.99 6.98
CA ARG A 80 -8.78 -3.54 6.77
C ARG A 80 -9.51 -2.83 5.65
N HIS A 81 -9.49 -1.50 5.64
CA HIS A 81 -10.08 -0.69 4.58
C HIS A 81 -9.49 -1.07 3.21
N SER A 82 -8.16 -1.17 3.10
CA SER A 82 -7.52 -1.54 1.83
C SER A 82 -7.95 -2.93 1.35
N ILE A 83 -7.96 -3.92 2.25
CA ILE A 83 -8.35 -5.30 1.92
C ILE A 83 -9.82 -5.37 1.51
N ALA A 84 -10.70 -4.67 2.24
CA ALA A 84 -12.13 -4.64 1.97
C ALA A 84 -12.46 -4.05 0.58
N LEU A 85 -11.74 -2.99 0.16
CA LEU A 85 -11.87 -2.46 -1.19
C LEU A 85 -11.40 -3.47 -2.25
N ASP A 86 -10.29 -4.17 -2.00
CA ASP A 86 -9.75 -5.16 -2.94
C ASP A 86 -10.62 -6.41 -3.07
N SER A 87 -11.30 -6.81 -1.98
CA SER A 87 -12.25 -7.95 -1.96
C SER A 87 -13.68 -7.57 -2.37
N GLY A 88 -13.99 -6.28 -2.48
CA GLY A 88 -15.33 -5.79 -2.78
C GLY A 88 -16.30 -5.81 -1.61
N ASP A 89 -15.81 -5.98 -0.37
CA ASP A 89 -16.63 -5.86 0.84
C ASP A 89 -16.89 -4.39 1.19
N LEU A 90 -17.90 -3.82 0.54
CA LEU A 90 -18.25 -2.40 0.74
C LEU A 90 -18.72 -2.09 2.16
N ALA A 91 -19.32 -3.05 2.86
CA ALA A 91 -19.81 -2.84 4.22
C ALA A 91 -18.63 -2.71 5.19
N GLU A 92 -17.63 -3.59 5.04
CA GLU A 92 -16.37 -3.52 5.76
C GLU A 92 -15.61 -2.23 5.44
N ALA A 93 -15.47 -1.89 4.16
CA ALA A 93 -14.76 -0.70 3.72
C ALA A 93 -15.38 0.58 4.32
N ALA A 94 -16.71 0.70 4.27
CA ALA A 94 -17.42 1.84 4.84
C ALA A 94 -17.24 1.92 6.37
N ARG A 95 -17.29 0.78 7.08
CA ARG A 95 -17.06 0.75 8.52
C ARG A 95 -15.64 1.20 8.88
N ALA A 96 -14.63 0.63 8.22
CA ALA A 96 -13.24 0.98 8.45
C ALA A 96 -12.99 2.46 8.14
N ARG A 97 -13.57 3.01 7.07
CA ARG A 97 -13.51 4.45 6.74
C ARG A 97 -13.98 5.33 7.89
N THR A 98 -15.16 5.05 8.47
CA THR A 98 -15.69 5.82 9.61
C THR A 98 -14.76 5.76 10.83
N LEU A 99 -14.17 4.59 11.10
CA LEU A 99 -13.22 4.44 12.21
C LEU A 99 -11.93 5.22 11.96
N ILE A 100 -11.41 5.20 10.73
CA ILE A 100 -10.24 5.99 10.32
C ILE A 100 -10.52 7.48 10.49
N GLU A 101 -11.65 7.97 9.99
CA GLU A 101 -12.07 9.38 10.09
C GLU A 101 -12.15 9.84 11.54
N SER A 102 -12.75 9.03 12.41
CA SER A 102 -12.81 9.33 13.85
C SER A 102 -11.43 9.39 14.52
N SER A 103 -10.43 8.72 13.95
CA SER A 103 -9.07 8.62 14.51
C SER A 103 -8.14 9.73 14.03
N ILE A 104 -8.23 10.14 12.75
CA ILE A 104 -7.34 11.15 12.16
C ILE A 104 -7.88 12.57 12.29
N GLY A 105 -9.17 12.74 12.59
CA GLY A 105 -9.83 14.04 12.65
C GLY A 105 -9.95 14.69 11.26
N GLU A 106 -9.90 16.03 11.23
CA GLU A 106 -10.05 16.83 10.00
C GLU A 106 -8.76 16.84 9.13
N ASP A 107 -8.20 15.68 8.78
CA ASP A 107 -7.20 15.57 7.68
C ASP A 107 -7.92 15.34 6.35
N ASP A 108 -8.34 16.44 5.72
CA ASP A 108 -9.05 16.45 4.45
C ASP A 108 -8.33 15.67 3.34
N ASN A 109 -6.99 15.66 3.33
CA ASN A 109 -6.22 14.97 2.28
C ASN A 109 -6.25 13.46 2.46
N ALA A 110 -6.15 12.98 3.70
CA ALA A 110 -6.24 11.56 4.00
C ALA A 110 -7.64 11.02 3.71
N ILE A 111 -8.69 11.75 4.11
CA ILE A 111 -10.08 11.38 3.82
C ILE A 111 -10.35 11.40 2.31
N ALA A 112 -9.93 12.44 1.59
CA ALA A 112 -10.09 12.51 0.14
C ALA A 112 -9.42 11.34 -0.58
N LEU A 113 -8.28 10.85 -0.08
CA LEU A 113 -7.61 9.67 -0.64
C LEU A 113 -8.41 8.38 -0.41
N LEU A 114 -9.05 8.21 0.76
CA LEU A 114 -9.90 7.04 1.04
C LEU A 114 -11.16 7.06 0.18
N ASP A 115 -11.79 8.23 0.05
CA ASP A 115 -12.97 8.42 -0.78
C ASP A 115 -12.65 8.17 -2.26
N LEU A 116 -11.50 8.68 -2.73
CA LEU A 116 -11.04 8.40 -4.09
C LEU A 116 -10.81 6.92 -4.31
N ARG A 117 -10.10 6.23 -3.40
CA ARG A 117 -9.89 4.77 -3.46
C ARG A 117 -11.21 4.02 -3.56
N SER A 118 -12.19 4.38 -2.74
CA SER A 118 -13.51 3.76 -2.75
C SER A 118 -14.26 4.01 -4.07
N SER A 119 -14.12 5.20 -4.66
CA SER A 119 -14.73 5.52 -5.96
C SER A 119 -14.05 4.81 -7.14
N LEU A 120 -12.75 4.53 -7.01
CA LEU A 120 -11.93 3.87 -8.04
C LEU A 120 -11.92 2.35 -7.91
N SER A 121 -12.22 1.80 -6.72
CA SER A 121 -12.38 0.36 -6.51
C SER A 121 -13.66 -0.09 -7.23
N SER A 122 -13.49 -0.53 -8.47
CA SER A 122 -14.58 -0.99 -9.32
C SER A 122 -15.21 -2.24 -8.72
N LEU A 123 -16.35 -2.01 -8.06
CA LEU A 123 -17.52 -2.88 -8.04
C LEU A 123 -17.56 -3.71 -9.32
N THR A 124 -17.38 -5.03 -9.19
CA THR A 124 -17.83 -6.06 -10.15
C THR A 124 -17.59 -5.76 -11.64
N GLU A 125 -16.54 -6.36 -12.21
CA GLU A 125 -16.37 -6.60 -13.66
C GLU A 125 -16.56 -5.40 -14.61
N GLY A 126 -15.45 -4.72 -14.93
CA GLY A 126 -15.28 -4.04 -16.22
C GLY A 126 -15.35 -2.51 -16.21
N SER A 127 -14.21 -1.90 -15.88
CA SER A 127 -13.86 -0.47 -16.02
C SER A 127 -14.34 0.50 -14.93
N THR A 128 -13.43 1.39 -14.53
CA THR A 128 -13.65 2.48 -13.58
C THR A 128 -14.55 3.55 -14.20
N SER A 129 -15.53 4.05 -13.45
CA SER A 129 -16.48 5.06 -13.99
C SER A 129 -15.75 6.33 -14.49
N PRO A 130 -16.17 6.93 -15.62
CA PRO A 130 -15.62 8.19 -16.10
C PRO A 130 -15.69 9.32 -15.07
N GLU A 131 -16.73 9.33 -14.24
CA GLU A 131 -16.92 10.27 -13.15
C GLU A 131 -15.82 10.13 -12.09
N ALA A 132 -15.50 8.89 -11.68
CA ALA A 132 -14.42 8.62 -10.72
C ALA A 132 -13.05 8.99 -11.31
N ILE A 133 -12.81 8.73 -12.60
CA ILE A 133 -11.57 9.13 -13.29
C ILE A 133 -11.44 10.66 -13.33
N ASN A 134 -12.53 11.38 -13.60
CA ASN A 134 -12.54 12.84 -13.60
C ASN A 134 -12.33 13.41 -12.18
N ALA A 135 -12.92 12.79 -11.16
CA ALA A 135 -12.67 13.14 -9.76
C ALA A 135 -11.19 12.93 -9.39
N ALA A 136 -10.61 11.79 -9.80
CA ALA A 136 -9.19 11.49 -9.62
C ALA A 136 -8.30 12.57 -10.25
N ARG A 137 -8.58 12.95 -11.50
CA ARG A 137 -7.82 14.00 -12.20
C ARG A 137 -7.85 15.32 -11.43
N LYS A 138 -9.04 15.78 -11.03
CA LYS A 138 -9.19 17.03 -10.26
C LYS A 138 -8.43 16.98 -8.94
N ALA A 139 -8.52 15.86 -8.22
CA ALA A 139 -7.80 15.67 -6.96
C ALA A 139 -6.28 15.73 -7.15
N ILE A 140 -5.77 15.06 -8.20
CA ILE A 140 -4.35 15.11 -8.57
C ILE A 140 -3.93 16.55 -8.87
N GLU A 141 -4.69 17.28 -9.70
CA GLU A 141 -4.42 18.67 -10.06
C GLU A 141 -4.43 19.63 -8.86
N SER A 142 -5.24 19.36 -7.83
CA SER A 142 -5.35 20.20 -6.64
C SER A 142 -4.33 19.91 -5.52
N CYS A 143 -3.58 18.81 -5.63
CA CYS A 143 -2.66 18.36 -4.58
C CYS A 143 -1.20 18.42 -5.01
N GLU A 144 -0.32 18.56 -4.02
CA GLU A 144 1.14 18.59 -4.21
C GLU A 144 1.85 17.58 -3.31
N GLY A 145 3.13 17.35 -3.63
CA GLY A 145 4.03 16.53 -2.85
C GLY A 145 3.59 15.06 -2.68
N ILE A 146 3.68 14.53 -1.46
CA ILE A 146 3.45 13.10 -1.17
C ILE A 146 2.02 12.69 -1.49
N TYR A 147 1.03 13.53 -1.18
CA TYR A 147 -0.37 13.22 -1.44
C TYR A 147 -0.64 13.14 -2.95
N ARG A 148 -0.08 14.06 -3.75
CA ARG A 148 -0.15 13.98 -5.22
C ARG A 148 0.38 12.66 -5.76
N ILE A 149 1.53 12.20 -5.26
CA ILE A 149 2.14 10.91 -5.66
C ILE A 149 1.18 9.76 -5.34
N ARG A 150 0.62 9.74 -4.13
CA ARG A 150 -0.32 8.68 -3.70
C ARG A 150 -1.59 8.66 -4.56
N LEU A 151 -2.16 9.83 -4.88
CA LEU A 151 -3.34 9.94 -5.75
C LEU A 151 -3.05 9.41 -7.16
N ILE A 152 -1.90 9.78 -7.74
CA ILE A 152 -1.45 9.26 -9.04
C ILE A 152 -1.31 7.74 -8.99
N HIS A 153 -0.62 7.19 -8.00
CA HIS A 153 -0.42 5.74 -7.89
C HIS A 153 -1.74 4.99 -7.71
N VAL A 154 -2.64 5.46 -6.84
CA VAL A 154 -3.97 4.87 -6.67
C VAL A 154 -4.77 4.90 -7.98
N THR A 155 -4.69 5.98 -8.74
CA THR A 155 -5.37 6.09 -10.03
C THR A 155 -4.79 5.10 -11.04
N LEU A 156 -3.46 4.99 -11.11
CA LEU A 156 -2.77 4.01 -11.95
C LEU A 156 -3.13 2.56 -11.58
N GLU A 157 -3.26 2.25 -10.28
CA GLU A 157 -3.66 0.92 -9.80
C GLU A 157 -5.08 0.52 -10.22
N SER A 158 -5.95 1.49 -10.50
CA SER A 158 -7.35 1.24 -10.86
C SER A 158 -7.60 1.02 -12.36
N MET A 159 -6.59 1.19 -13.21
CA MET A 159 -6.74 1.20 -14.68
C MET A 159 -5.75 0.26 -15.36
N ASP A 160 -6.19 -0.38 -16.45
CA ASP A 160 -5.34 -1.20 -17.33
C ASP A 160 -4.75 -0.39 -18.49
N GLU A 161 -5.44 0.69 -18.90
CA GLU A 161 -5.00 1.63 -19.93
C GLU A 161 -4.80 3.02 -19.33
N TYR A 162 -3.66 3.65 -19.63
CA TYR A 162 -3.24 4.89 -18.99
C TYR A 162 -3.41 6.07 -19.96
N PRO A 163 -4.31 7.03 -19.66
CA PRO A 163 -4.48 8.21 -20.50
C PRO A 163 -3.28 9.17 -20.36
N ASP A 164 -2.97 9.92 -21.42
CA ASP A 164 -1.78 10.79 -21.52
C ASP A 164 -1.62 11.72 -20.31
N TRP A 165 -2.71 12.36 -19.86
CA TRP A 165 -2.67 13.26 -18.70
C TRP A 165 -2.15 12.58 -17.41
N LEU A 166 -2.41 11.29 -17.23
CA LEU A 166 -1.97 10.53 -16.06
C LEU A 166 -0.50 10.13 -16.19
N VAL A 167 -0.06 9.81 -17.41
CA VAL A 167 1.35 9.59 -17.75
C VAL A 167 2.16 10.87 -17.52
N GLU A 168 1.66 12.01 -17.97
CA GLU A 168 2.24 13.34 -17.75
C GLU A 168 2.29 13.70 -16.27
N ALA A 169 1.20 13.47 -15.52
CA ALA A 169 1.16 13.70 -14.08
C ALA A 169 2.18 12.83 -13.32
N HIS A 170 2.35 11.56 -13.71
CA HIS A 170 3.38 10.70 -13.14
C HIS A 170 4.80 11.17 -13.50
N SER A 171 5.00 11.69 -14.72
CA SER A 171 6.28 12.24 -15.14
C SER A 171 6.67 13.49 -14.35
N SER A 172 5.69 14.34 -14.02
CA SER A 172 5.94 15.57 -13.27
C SER A 172 6.37 15.35 -11.81
N ILE A 173 6.00 14.22 -11.19
CA ILE A 173 6.39 13.91 -9.80
C ILE A 173 7.80 13.33 -9.66
N ILE A 174 8.52 13.08 -10.77
CA ILE A 174 9.87 12.50 -10.73
C ILE A 174 10.85 13.42 -9.99
N GLU A 175 10.71 14.75 -10.16
CA GLU A 175 11.57 15.74 -9.52
C GLU A 175 11.30 15.89 -8.01
N PHE A 176 10.14 15.44 -7.53
CA PHE A 176 9.82 15.49 -6.11
C PHE A 176 10.73 14.52 -5.33
N ARG A 177 11.61 15.09 -4.49
CA ARG A 177 12.55 14.31 -3.67
C ARG A 177 11.82 13.61 -2.52
N LEU A 178 11.78 12.28 -2.61
CA LEU A 178 11.38 11.42 -1.50
C LEU A 178 12.58 11.20 -0.57
N ARG A 179 12.30 11.15 0.73
CA ARG A 179 13.26 10.94 1.80
C ARG A 179 13.56 9.45 1.99
N ASP A 180 14.83 9.09 1.96
CA ASP A 180 15.25 7.70 2.16
C ASP A 180 15.24 7.29 3.65
N ASP A 181 15.21 8.22 4.60
CA ASP A 181 15.21 7.90 6.03
C ASP A 181 13.82 7.51 6.57
N LEU A 182 12.74 7.84 5.83
CA LEU A 182 11.36 7.50 6.21
C LEU A 182 10.89 6.24 5.48
N PRO A 183 10.47 5.17 6.20
CA PRO A 183 10.08 3.90 5.58
C PRO A 183 9.00 4.03 4.48
N MET A 184 7.95 4.81 4.75
CA MET A 184 6.86 5.05 3.80
C MET A 184 7.38 5.71 2.50
N GLN A 185 8.30 6.67 2.60
CA GLN A 185 8.83 7.36 1.42
C GLN A 185 9.80 6.49 0.62
N ARG A 186 10.57 5.59 1.27
CA ARG A 186 11.33 4.55 0.57
C ARG A 186 10.42 3.68 -0.29
N ARG A 187 9.27 3.25 0.26
CA ARG A 187 8.28 2.45 -0.48
C ARG A 187 7.67 3.21 -1.65
N LEU A 188 7.27 4.46 -1.44
CA LEU A 188 6.78 5.30 -2.54
C LEU A 188 7.83 5.50 -3.64
N CYS A 189 9.11 5.58 -3.28
CA CYS A 189 10.19 5.69 -4.25
C CYS A 189 10.30 4.41 -5.10
N ALA A 190 10.23 3.23 -4.47
CA ALA A 190 10.22 1.96 -5.17
C ALA A 190 9.00 1.82 -6.11
N GLN A 191 7.81 2.17 -5.62
CA GLN A 191 6.58 2.17 -6.43
C GLN A 191 6.65 3.14 -7.61
N ARG A 192 7.24 4.32 -7.42
CA ARG A 192 7.44 5.29 -8.53
C ARG A 192 8.28 4.65 -9.64
N TRP A 193 9.39 3.99 -9.30
CA TRP A 193 10.22 3.29 -10.30
C TRP A 193 9.49 2.11 -10.96
N TYR A 194 8.67 1.38 -10.20
CA TYR A 194 7.80 0.34 -10.77
C TYR A 194 6.87 0.93 -11.84
N TRP A 195 6.17 2.02 -11.52
CA TRP A 195 5.26 2.71 -12.45
C TRP A 195 6.00 3.29 -13.65
N ARG A 196 7.22 3.82 -13.50
CA ARG A 196 8.05 4.22 -14.64
C ARG A 196 8.30 3.08 -15.62
N GLY A 197 8.51 1.85 -15.15
CA GLY A 197 8.70 0.71 -16.06
C GLY A 197 7.42 0.23 -16.73
N VAL A 198 6.26 0.48 -16.10
CA VAL A 198 4.94 0.27 -16.70
C VAL A 198 4.66 1.31 -17.79
N LEU A 199 4.87 2.60 -17.48
CA LEU A 199 4.49 3.74 -18.32
C LEU A 199 5.51 4.08 -19.42
N GLU A 200 6.78 3.66 -19.29
CA GLU A 200 7.84 3.94 -20.25
C GLU A 200 8.43 2.62 -20.83
N PRO A 201 7.74 1.94 -21.78
CA PRO A 201 8.14 0.61 -22.26
C PRO A 201 9.56 0.54 -22.81
N SER A 202 10.03 1.59 -23.48
CA SER A 202 11.38 1.66 -24.05
C SER A 202 12.50 1.52 -23.00
N ASN A 203 12.22 1.89 -21.75
CA ASN A 203 13.17 1.83 -20.63
C ASN A 203 12.74 0.84 -19.54
N ARG A 204 11.72 0.00 -19.82
CA ARG A 204 11.07 -0.89 -18.84
C ARG A 204 12.04 -1.65 -17.96
N LEU A 205 12.97 -2.39 -18.57
CA LEU A 205 13.92 -3.23 -17.85
C LEU A 205 14.85 -2.42 -16.94
N SER A 206 15.31 -1.24 -17.40
CA SER A 206 16.14 -0.36 -16.57
C SER A 206 15.37 0.17 -15.36
N HIS A 207 14.12 0.62 -15.57
CA HIS A 207 13.26 1.12 -14.51
C HIS A 207 12.90 0.04 -13.49
N TRP A 208 12.55 -1.17 -13.95
CA TRP A 208 12.22 -2.26 -13.06
C TRP A 208 13.43 -2.81 -12.29
N ASN A 209 14.63 -2.79 -12.89
CA ASN A 209 15.85 -3.12 -12.14
C ASN A 209 16.12 -2.13 -11.00
N GLU A 210 15.92 -0.82 -11.24
CA GLU A 210 16.02 0.18 -10.18
C GLU A 210 14.91 -0.01 -9.13
N ALA A 211 13.67 -0.29 -9.56
CA ALA A 211 12.57 -0.59 -8.65
C ALA A 211 12.88 -1.80 -7.74
N VAL A 212 13.48 -2.87 -8.26
CA VAL A 212 13.93 -4.04 -7.46
C VAL A 212 14.93 -3.61 -6.38
N SER A 213 15.92 -2.78 -6.73
CA SER A 213 16.90 -2.25 -5.78
C SER A 213 16.21 -1.45 -4.68
N ARG A 214 15.28 -0.57 -5.05
CA ARG A 214 14.53 0.29 -4.13
C ARG A 214 13.59 -0.50 -3.22
N PHE A 215 12.91 -1.53 -3.72
CA PHE A 215 12.09 -2.40 -2.89
C PHE A 215 12.92 -3.11 -1.82
N ARG A 216 14.12 -3.59 -2.15
CA ARG A 216 15.04 -4.17 -1.15
C ARG A 216 15.46 -3.16 -0.09
N MET A 217 15.79 -1.93 -0.49
CA MET A 217 16.12 -0.85 0.45
C MET A 217 14.92 -0.44 1.33
N ALA A 218 13.70 -0.66 0.84
CA ALA A 218 12.46 -0.43 1.57
C ALA A 218 12.02 -1.65 2.41
N GLU A 219 12.88 -2.67 2.54
CA GLU A 219 12.61 -3.92 3.26
C GLU A 219 11.41 -4.71 2.69
N CYS A 220 11.10 -4.49 1.41
CA CYS A 220 10.04 -5.14 0.67
C CYS A 220 10.62 -6.25 -0.22
N SER A 221 11.06 -7.33 0.42
CA SER A 221 11.74 -8.43 -0.27
C SER A 221 10.80 -9.25 -1.15
N SER A 222 9.54 -9.40 -0.74
CA SER A 222 8.52 -10.13 -1.50
C SER A 222 8.17 -9.37 -2.77
N ALA A 223 7.95 -8.05 -2.70
CA ALA A 223 7.75 -7.18 -3.86
C ALA A 223 8.94 -7.25 -4.84
N ALA A 224 10.17 -7.17 -4.33
CA ALA A 224 11.37 -7.27 -5.16
C ALA A 224 11.44 -8.62 -5.91
N ASN A 225 11.14 -9.73 -5.22
CA ASN A 225 11.16 -11.08 -5.82
C ASN A 225 10.03 -11.28 -6.84
N GLN A 226 8.83 -10.74 -6.56
CA GLN A 226 7.72 -10.72 -7.52
C GLN A 226 8.13 -9.96 -8.78
N LEU A 227 8.78 -8.79 -8.65
CA LEU A 227 9.22 -8.00 -9.80
C LEU A 227 10.32 -8.68 -10.61
N ILE A 228 11.29 -9.33 -9.95
CA ILE A 228 12.30 -10.14 -10.65
C ILE A 228 11.62 -11.26 -11.46
N SER A 229 10.63 -11.92 -10.88
CA SER A 229 9.87 -12.96 -11.56
C SER A 229 9.09 -12.42 -12.76
N LYS A 230 8.60 -11.17 -12.68
CA LYS A 230 7.96 -10.46 -13.79
C LYS A 230 8.97 -10.09 -14.88
N ILE A 231 10.11 -9.51 -14.53
CA ILE A 231 11.21 -9.21 -15.46
C ILE A 231 11.63 -10.45 -16.24
N ALA A 232 11.81 -11.59 -15.55
CA ALA A 232 12.24 -12.84 -16.17
C ALA A 232 11.25 -13.41 -17.20
N ARG A 233 9.99 -12.98 -17.19
CA ARG A 233 8.96 -13.39 -18.16
C ARG A 233 8.89 -12.46 -19.37
N GLU A 234 9.48 -11.28 -19.30
CA GLU A 234 9.54 -10.30 -20.40
C GLU A 234 10.77 -10.47 -21.30
N ILE A 235 11.73 -11.29 -20.86
CA ILE A 235 12.94 -11.67 -21.60
C ILE A 235 12.68 -12.99 -22.32
#